data_AF-A0A3M9YH41-F1
#
_entry.id   AF-A0A3M9YH41-F1
#
_cell.length_a   1.000
_cell.length_b   1.000
_cell.length_c   1.000
_cell.angle_alpha   90.00
_cell.angle_beta   90.00
_cell.angle_gamma   90.00
#
_symmetry.space_group_name_H-M   'P 1'
#
loop_
_entity.id
_entity.type
_entity.pdbx_description
1 polymer ?
#
loop_
_entity_poly.entity_id
_entity_poly.type
_entity_poly.pdbx_seq_one_letter_code
_entity_poly.pdbx_strand_id
1 'polypeptide(L)'
;MVKLTKAVEVLGLATLAAGHGYVDTASIGGVEYKFYQVNCVPAEKPYQDPYLNPAPDRVSRPVAGDGPIEDVNSIDLQCGGWSAGGVVGSAPAKLHAAAEAGSTVKLRWTLWPDSHVGPMITYMARCPDTGCQDWEPAEEAVFFKIQEEGRESSTSNEWGSSPLMTEGYEYEYTVPACLQPGHYLVRHETIALHAAFAYPGVQFYPNCHQLEINGLGTAVPTDLVSFPGAYAADDPGVTFNAYLPGEYTIPGPAVFTC
;
A
#
# COMPACT_ATOMS: atom_id res chain seq x y z
N MET A 1 -37.87 -47.87 26.64
CA MET A 1 -36.61 -47.12 26.74
C MET A 1 -36.38 -46.39 25.43
N VAL A 2 -36.76 -45.10 25.36
CA VAL A 2 -36.57 -44.26 24.16
C VAL A 2 -35.14 -43.73 24.21
N LYS A 3 -34.29 -44.13 23.25
CA LYS A 3 -32.93 -43.60 23.13
C LYS A 3 -33.02 -42.19 22.54
N LEU A 4 -32.72 -41.16 23.35
CA LEU A 4 -32.45 -39.82 22.87
C LEU A 4 -31.08 -39.82 22.19
N THR A 5 -31.05 -39.66 20.87
CA THR A 5 -29.82 -39.41 20.12
C THR A 5 -29.57 -37.90 20.17
N LYS A 6 -28.54 -37.46 20.92
CA LYS A 6 -28.08 -36.07 20.91
C LYS A 6 -27.41 -35.79 19.57
N ALA A 7 -27.99 -34.90 18.77
CA ALA A 7 -27.29 -34.29 17.65
C ALA A 7 -26.22 -33.35 18.22
N VAL A 8 -24.96 -33.58 17.86
CA VAL A 8 -23.86 -32.65 18.10
C VAL A 8 -23.81 -31.74 16.87
N GLU A 9 -24.23 -30.49 17.03
CA GLU A 9 -24.00 -29.46 16.03
C GLU A 9 -22.53 -29.04 16.10
N VAL A 10 -21.76 -29.45 15.10
CA VAL A 10 -20.41 -28.91 14.87
C VAL A 10 -20.59 -27.57 14.16
N LEU A 11 -20.42 -26.47 14.89
CA LEU A 11 -20.19 -25.17 14.25
C LEU A 11 -18.82 -25.23 13.56
N GLY A 12 -18.82 -25.39 12.24
CA GLY A 12 -17.64 -25.16 11.43
C GLY A 12 -17.33 -23.66 11.43
N LEU A 13 -16.25 -23.25 12.11
CA LEU A 13 -15.61 -21.96 11.86
C LEU A 13 -14.99 -22.06 10.46
N ALA A 14 -15.68 -21.52 9.45
CA ALA A 14 -15.05 -21.27 8.16
C ALA A 14 -14.01 -20.18 8.40
N THR A 15 -12.73 -20.56 8.42
CA THR A 15 -11.63 -19.59 8.35
C THR A 15 -11.74 -18.90 7.00
N LEU A 16 -12.18 -17.64 6.99
CA LEU A 16 -12.09 -16.79 5.81
C LEU A 16 -10.60 -16.60 5.52
N ALA A 17 -10.10 -17.33 4.52
CA ALA A 17 -8.81 -17.02 3.93
C ALA A 17 -9.01 -15.74 3.10
N ALA A 18 -8.65 -14.59 3.67
CA ALA A 18 -8.46 -13.38 2.87
C ALA A 18 -7.32 -13.70 1.88
N GLY A 19 -7.59 -13.60 0.58
CA GLY A 19 -6.60 -13.92 -0.44
C GLY A 19 -5.65 -12.76 -0.74
N HIS A 20 -6.08 -11.53 -0.46
CA HIS A 20 -5.48 -10.28 -0.93
C HIS A 20 -5.85 -9.12 0.02
N GLY A 21 -5.31 -7.91 -0.17
CA GLY A 21 -5.62 -6.78 0.71
C GLY A 21 -5.29 -5.39 0.19
N TYR A 22 -5.74 -4.38 0.93
CA TYR A 22 -5.53 -2.96 0.69
C TYR A 22 -5.49 -2.18 2.01
N VAL A 23 -5.12 -0.90 1.99
CA VAL A 23 -5.14 -0.04 3.18
C VAL A 23 -6.56 0.38 3.50
N ASP A 24 -7.10 -0.07 4.63
CA ASP A 24 -8.49 0.17 5.04
C ASP A 24 -8.68 1.53 5.73
N THR A 25 -7.79 1.86 6.67
CA THR A 25 -7.84 3.11 7.44
C THR A 25 -6.44 3.64 7.73
N ALA A 26 -6.35 4.92 8.08
CA ALA A 26 -5.13 5.51 8.62
C ALA A 26 -5.41 6.42 9.81
N SER A 27 -4.46 6.52 10.74
CA SER A 27 -4.40 7.58 11.75
C SER A 27 -3.33 8.59 11.34
N ILE A 28 -3.75 9.82 11.04
CA ILE A 28 -2.88 10.90 10.54
C ILE A 28 -3.18 12.14 11.36
N GLY A 29 -2.17 12.76 11.97
CA GLY A 29 -2.37 13.96 12.80
C GLY A 29 -3.31 13.73 14.00
N GLY A 30 -3.43 12.49 14.48
CA GLY A 30 -4.38 12.12 15.54
C GLY A 30 -5.84 11.96 15.08
N VAL A 31 -6.13 12.07 13.78
CA VAL A 31 -7.45 11.87 13.19
C VAL A 31 -7.49 10.53 12.45
N GLU A 32 -8.56 9.76 12.63
CA GLU A 32 -8.79 8.54 11.88
C GLU A 32 -9.47 8.86 10.54
N TYR A 33 -8.84 8.41 9.45
CA TYR A 33 -9.32 8.54 8.08
C TYR A 33 -9.68 7.17 7.56
N LYS A 34 -10.91 7.02 7.08
CA LYS A 34 -11.31 5.85 6.31
C LYS A 34 -10.86 6.03 4.86
N PHE A 35 -10.04 5.10 4.39
CA PHE A 35 -9.53 5.09 3.02
C PHE A 35 -10.60 4.56 2.06
N TYR A 36 -10.32 4.66 0.77
CA TYR A 36 -11.21 4.26 -0.30
C TYR A 36 -11.59 2.79 -0.14
N GLN A 37 -12.90 2.52 -0.14
CA GLN A 37 -13.42 1.18 0.11
C GLN A 37 -13.79 0.50 -1.20
N VAL A 38 -13.05 -0.54 -1.55
CA VAL A 38 -13.30 -1.38 -2.73
C VAL A 38 -14.35 -2.46 -2.50
N ASN A 39 -14.82 -3.03 -3.61
CA ASN A 39 -15.60 -4.26 -3.57
C ASN A 39 -14.69 -5.49 -3.58
N CYS A 40 -14.55 -6.12 -2.41
CA CYS A 40 -13.84 -7.40 -2.27
C CYS A 40 -14.84 -8.53 -2.00
N VAL A 41 -14.56 -9.72 -2.54
CA VAL A 41 -15.38 -10.92 -2.34
C VAL A 41 -14.67 -11.84 -1.32
N PRO A 42 -15.38 -12.40 -0.32
CA PRO A 42 -16.79 -12.22 -0.04
C PRO A 42 -17.09 -10.82 0.53
N ALA A 43 -18.17 -10.22 0.04
CA ALA A 43 -18.62 -8.89 0.38
C ALA A 43 -19.13 -8.83 1.84
N GLU A 44 -18.22 -8.85 2.79
CA GLU A 44 -18.56 -8.69 4.21
C GLU A 44 -18.77 -7.22 4.58
N LYS A 45 -18.36 -6.28 3.72
CA LYS A 45 -18.59 -4.85 3.90
C LYS A 45 -19.77 -4.36 3.04
N PRO A 46 -20.92 -4.02 3.64
CA PRO A 46 -22.11 -3.54 2.90
C PRO A 46 -21.98 -2.10 2.36
N TYR A 47 -20.88 -1.40 2.64
CA TYR A 47 -20.65 -0.01 2.22
C TYR A 47 -19.33 0.11 1.47
N GLN A 48 -19.41 0.21 0.15
CA GLN A 48 -18.25 0.33 -0.74
C GLN A 48 -18.44 1.56 -1.62
N ASP A 49 -17.39 2.35 -1.74
CA ASP A 49 -17.46 3.68 -2.34
C ASP A 49 -17.99 3.68 -3.79
N PRO A 50 -17.66 2.70 -4.67
CA PRO A 50 -18.22 2.62 -6.03
C PRO A 50 -19.75 2.54 -6.10
N TYR A 51 -20.42 2.08 -5.03
CA TYR A 51 -21.86 1.85 -5.01
C TYR A 51 -22.63 2.92 -4.22
N LEU A 52 -21.94 3.92 -3.68
CA LEU A 52 -22.55 5.05 -2.96
C LEU A 52 -22.83 6.21 -3.92
N ASN A 53 -23.94 6.92 -3.70
CA ASN A 53 -24.32 8.09 -4.48
C ASN A 53 -24.84 9.22 -3.56
N PRO A 54 -24.09 10.33 -3.37
CA PRO A 54 -22.75 10.55 -3.93
C PRO A 54 -21.71 9.61 -3.32
N ALA A 55 -20.65 9.31 -4.07
CA ALA A 55 -19.48 8.63 -3.53
C ALA A 55 -18.83 9.53 -2.45
N PRO A 56 -18.35 8.98 -1.33
CA PRO A 56 -17.74 9.78 -0.27
C PRO A 56 -16.38 10.33 -0.70
N ASP A 57 -16.09 11.57 -0.29
CA ASP A 57 -14.77 12.16 -0.46
C ASP A 57 -13.74 11.46 0.45
N ARG A 58 -12.55 11.20 -0.08
CA ARG A 58 -11.46 10.47 0.59
C ARG A 58 -10.15 11.25 0.54
N VAL A 59 -9.25 10.95 1.48
CA VAL A 59 -7.84 11.37 1.44
C VAL A 59 -6.97 10.41 0.63
N SER A 60 -7.41 9.15 0.49
CA SER A 60 -6.76 8.14 -0.33
C SER A 60 -7.35 8.13 -1.73
N ARG A 61 -6.52 7.83 -2.72
CA ARG A 61 -6.97 7.62 -4.10
C ARG A 61 -7.77 6.32 -4.23
N PRO A 62 -8.65 6.20 -5.24
CA PRO A 62 -9.33 4.95 -5.54
C PRO A 62 -8.34 3.85 -5.90
N VAL A 63 -8.51 2.66 -5.32
CA VAL A 63 -7.86 1.43 -5.81
C VAL A 63 -8.88 0.57 -6.52
N ALA A 64 -8.44 -0.27 -7.47
CA ALA A 64 -9.36 -1.06 -8.28
C ALA A 64 -10.00 -2.24 -7.53
N GLY A 65 -9.28 -2.78 -6.53
CA GLY A 65 -9.68 -3.93 -5.74
C GLY A 65 -8.64 -4.23 -4.67
N ASP A 66 -8.68 -5.45 -4.14
CA ASP A 66 -7.62 -6.02 -3.31
C ASP A 66 -6.52 -6.71 -4.13
N GLY A 67 -6.76 -7.00 -5.42
CA GLY A 67 -5.83 -7.71 -6.29
C GLY A 67 -4.54 -6.95 -6.62
N PRO A 68 -3.51 -7.67 -7.13
CA PRO A 68 -2.20 -7.10 -7.39
C PRO A 68 -2.10 -6.40 -8.75
N ILE A 69 -1.08 -5.56 -8.86
CA ILE A 69 -0.47 -5.18 -10.14
C ILE A 69 0.75 -6.07 -10.36
N GLU A 70 0.95 -6.62 -11.56
CA GLU A 70 2.08 -7.54 -11.86
C GLU A 70 3.02 -7.00 -12.98
N ASP A 71 2.60 -5.95 -13.68
CA ASP A 71 3.39 -5.30 -14.73
C ASP A 71 4.13 -4.07 -14.19
N VAL A 72 5.48 -4.13 -14.18
CA VAL A 72 6.33 -3.03 -13.70
C VAL A 72 6.24 -1.78 -14.57
N ASN A 73 5.77 -1.92 -15.81
CA ASN A 73 5.61 -0.82 -16.77
C ASN A 73 4.18 -0.25 -16.77
N SER A 74 3.26 -0.80 -15.98
CA SER A 74 1.88 -0.28 -15.94
C SER A 74 1.80 0.99 -15.09
N ILE A 75 1.07 1.99 -15.59
CA ILE A 75 0.70 3.19 -14.80
C ILE A 75 -0.12 2.84 -13.55
N ASP A 76 -0.79 1.69 -13.55
CA ASP A 76 -1.55 1.20 -12.40
C ASP A 76 -0.65 0.93 -11.17
N LEU A 77 0.64 0.66 -11.39
CA LEU A 77 1.64 0.44 -10.34
C LEU A 77 1.86 1.69 -9.45
N GLN A 78 1.50 2.87 -9.95
CA GLN A 78 1.71 4.10 -9.19
C GLN A 78 0.81 4.15 -7.94
N CYS A 79 -0.50 3.88 -8.10
CA CYS A 79 -1.47 4.11 -7.03
C CYS A 79 -2.63 3.08 -6.98
N GLY A 80 -2.46 1.89 -7.59
CA GLY A 80 -3.43 0.80 -7.50
C GLY A 80 -4.58 0.92 -8.50
N GLY A 81 -4.26 1.38 -9.71
CA GLY A 81 -5.22 1.56 -10.81
C GLY A 81 -5.67 0.26 -11.48
N TRP A 82 -6.51 0.37 -12.51
CA TRP A 82 -6.83 -0.76 -13.39
C TRP A 82 -7.17 -0.29 -14.81
N SER A 83 -6.12 0.00 -15.57
CA SER A 83 -6.17 0.49 -16.95
C SER A 83 -6.87 -0.51 -17.88
N ALA A 84 -6.73 -1.82 -17.63
CA ALA A 84 -7.46 -2.85 -18.36
C ALA A 84 -8.99 -2.79 -18.17
N GLY A 85 -9.45 -2.15 -17.09
CA GLY A 85 -10.85 -1.84 -16.83
C GLY A 85 -11.39 -0.58 -17.48
N GLY A 86 -10.54 0.14 -18.24
CA GLY A 86 -10.90 1.39 -18.90
C GLY A 86 -10.67 2.65 -18.05
N VAL A 87 -10.08 2.53 -16.86
CA VAL A 87 -9.66 3.68 -16.03
C VAL A 87 -8.15 3.70 -15.96
N VAL A 88 -7.53 4.66 -16.67
CA VAL A 88 -6.07 4.79 -16.71
C VAL A 88 -5.56 5.25 -15.34
N GLY A 89 -4.74 4.41 -14.70
CA GLY A 89 -4.17 4.70 -13.38
C GLY A 89 -5.23 4.84 -12.28
N SER A 90 -4.96 5.73 -11.32
CA SER A 90 -5.83 5.98 -10.17
C SER A 90 -6.09 7.48 -10.01
N ALA A 91 -7.38 7.86 -10.00
CA ALA A 91 -7.79 9.25 -9.94
C ALA A 91 -7.33 9.94 -8.63
N PRO A 92 -6.99 11.24 -8.68
CA PRO A 92 -6.69 12.02 -7.47
C PRO A 92 -7.82 11.98 -6.44
N ALA A 93 -7.45 11.96 -5.16
CA ALA A 93 -8.40 12.01 -4.06
C ALA A 93 -8.88 13.45 -3.83
N LYS A 94 -10.08 13.62 -3.28
CA LYS A 94 -10.66 14.97 -3.09
C LYS A 94 -10.10 15.73 -1.90
N LEU A 95 -9.58 15.03 -0.89
CA LEU A 95 -9.16 15.61 0.38
C LEU A 95 -7.67 15.41 0.65
N HIS A 96 -7.15 16.17 1.61
CA HIS A 96 -5.82 15.99 2.21
C HIS A 96 -5.98 15.77 3.70
N ALA A 97 -5.12 14.93 4.28
CA ALA A 97 -5.00 14.82 5.72
C ALA A 97 -3.87 15.75 6.22
N ALA A 98 -4.16 16.60 7.20
CA ALA A 98 -3.16 17.46 7.80
C ALA A 98 -2.19 16.64 8.66
N ALA A 99 -0.89 16.85 8.49
CA ALA A 99 0.15 16.22 9.29
C ALA A 99 1.32 17.18 9.52
N GLU A 100 2.00 17.03 10.65
CA GLU A 100 3.23 17.77 10.93
C GLU A 100 4.43 17.01 10.36
N ALA A 101 5.40 17.72 9.79
CA ALA A 101 6.70 17.12 9.49
C ALA A 101 7.30 16.52 10.78
N GLY A 102 7.79 15.28 10.71
CA GLY A 102 8.28 14.53 11.87
C GLY A 102 7.20 13.73 12.61
N SER A 103 5.91 13.88 12.25
CA SER A 103 4.84 13.07 12.85
C SER A 103 4.79 11.67 12.25
N THR A 104 4.28 10.73 13.06
CA THR A 104 4.00 9.36 12.63
C THR A 104 2.61 9.27 12.02
N VAL A 105 2.52 8.59 10.88
CA VAL A 105 1.28 8.12 10.27
C VAL A 105 1.16 6.62 10.50
N LYS A 106 -0.05 6.19 10.85
CA LYS A 106 -0.37 4.77 11.03
C LYS A 106 -1.32 4.29 9.96
N LEU A 107 -1.00 3.21 9.28
CA LEU A 107 -1.80 2.57 8.25
C LEU A 107 -2.31 1.23 8.75
N ARG A 108 -3.60 0.95 8.57
CA ARG A 108 -4.18 -0.36 8.85
C ARG A 108 -4.59 -1.01 7.54
N TRP A 109 -3.91 -2.10 7.21
CA TRP A 109 -4.29 -2.96 6.11
C TRP A 109 -5.47 -3.85 6.51
N THR A 110 -6.24 -4.31 5.53
CA THR A 110 -7.02 -5.54 5.72
C THR A 110 -6.10 -6.68 6.11
N LEU A 111 -6.62 -7.72 6.79
CA LEU A 111 -5.81 -8.87 7.22
C LEU A 111 -5.00 -9.43 6.05
N TRP A 112 -3.67 -9.47 6.20
CA TRP A 112 -2.78 -9.87 5.12
C TRP A 112 -2.58 -11.39 5.09
N PRO A 113 -2.60 -12.04 3.90
CA PRO A 113 -2.42 -13.48 3.80
C PRO A 113 -1.01 -13.91 4.22
N ASP A 114 -0.91 -14.99 4.98
CA ASP A 114 0.37 -15.52 5.49
C ASP A 114 1.38 -15.90 4.39
N SER A 115 0.87 -16.35 3.25
CA SER A 115 1.67 -16.70 2.09
C SER A 115 2.32 -15.49 1.42
N HIS A 116 1.77 -14.29 1.56
CA HIS A 116 2.18 -13.08 0.82
C HIS A 116 3.34 -12.34 1.51
N VAL A 117 4.42 -13.07 1.78
CA VAL A 117 5.66 -12.51 2.30
C VAL A 117 6.29 -11.51 1.34
N GLY A 118 6.88 -10.44 1.88
CA GLY A 118 7.39 -9.36 1.05
C GLY A 118 7.83 -8.11 1.80
N PRO A 119 8.55 -7.20 1.14
CA PRO A 119 8.88 -5.92 1.73
C PRO A 119 7.66 -5.00 1.86
N MET A 120 7.79 -4.02 2.74
CA MET A 120 6.92 -2.85 2.80
C MET A 120 7.72 -1.60 2.46
N ILE A 121 7.18 -0.74 1.61
CA ILE A 121 7.90 0.43 1.08
C ILE A 121 6.96 1.62 1.06
N THR A 122 7.47 2.77 1.51
CA THR A 122 6.73 4.03 1.50
C THR A 122 7.53 5.11 0.80
N TYR A 123 6.88 5.79 -0.13
CA TYR A 123 7.39 6.90 -0.91
C TYR A 123 6.55 8.14 -0.67
N MET A 124 7.12 9.31 -0.94
CA MET A 124 6.40 10.57 -1.04
C MET A 124 6.75 11.28 -2.34
N ALA A 125 5.84 12.11 -2.83
CA ALA A 125 6.03 13.02 -3.95
C ALA A 125 5.39 14.36 -3.62
N ARG A 126 6.07 15.47 -3.92
CA ARG A 126 5.51 16.81 -3.69
C ARG A 126 4.50 17.13 -4.80
N CYS A 127 3.28 17.46 -4.42
CA CYS A 127 2.25 17.96 -5.34
C CYS A 127 2.49 19.44 -5.66
N PRO A 128 1.82 20.00 -6.69
CA PRO A 128 1.76 21.45 -6.87
C PRO A 128 1.25 22.16 -5.62
N ASP A 129 1.64 23.43 -5.43
CA ASP A 129 1.17 24.22 -4.27
C ASP A 129 -0.36 24.43 -4.28
N THR A 130 -1.04 24.20 -5.40
CA THR A 130 -2.50 24.18 -5.51
C THR A 130 -3.15 22.91 -4.96
N GLY A 131 -2.35 21.91 -4.58
CA GLY A 131 -2.79 20.65 -3.99
C GLY A 131 -2.75 19.45 -4.93
N CYS A 132 -2.90 18.27 -4.32
CA CYS A 132 -2.86 16.97 -5.02
C CYS A 132 -4.18 16.59 -5.72
N GLN A 133 -5.30 17.24 -5.39
CA GLN A 133 -6.67 16.82 -5.75
C GLN A 133 -7.01 16.89 -7.24
N ASP A 134 -6.17 17.56 -8.02
CA ASP A 134 -6.27 17.67 -9.49
C ASP A 134 -4.91 17.38 -10.17
N TRP A 135 -4.01 16.68 -9.48
CA TRP A 135 -2.66 16.39 -9.96
C TRP A 135 -2.38 14.90 -10.08
N GLU A 136 -1.79 14.52 -11.21
CA GLU A 136 -1.36 13.16 -11.53
C GLU A 136 0.10 13.25 -12.01
N PRO A 137 1.06 12.59 -11.34
CA PRO A 137 2.45 12.53 -11.80
C PRO A 137 2.63 11.96 -13.20
N ALA A 138 1.75 11.04 -13.63
CA ALA A 138 1.91 10.26 -14.85
C ALA A 138 3.29 9.56 -14.86
N GLU A 139 4.17 9.88 -15.81
CA GLU A 139 5.51 9.28 -15.94
C GLU A 139 6.63 10.17 -15.35
N GLU A 140 6.29 11.26 -14.67
CA GLU A 140 7.29 12.18 -14.11
C GLU A 140 8.03 11.54 -12.91
N ALA A 141 9.35 11.76 -12.85
CA ALA A 141 10.18 11.32 -11.74
C ALA A 141 10.02 12.28 -10.54
N VAL A 142 9.07 11.97 -9.65
CA VAL A 142 8.69 12.83 -8.52
C VAL A 142 8.73 12.13 -7.16
N PHE A 143 8.88 10.81 -7.13
CA PHE A 143 8.82 10.01 -5.91
C PHE A 143 10.20 9.87 -5.28
N PHE A 144 10.28 10.05 -3.96
CA PHE A 144 11.44 9.71 -3.14
C PHE A 144 11.01 8.73 -2.04
N LYS A 145 11.85 7.75 -1.75
CA LYS A 145 11.58 6.73 -0.73
C LYS A 145 11.78 7.32 0.66
N ILE A 146 10.89 7.06 1.61
CA ILE A 146 11.01 7.55 2.99
C ILE A 146 11.14 6.44 4.04
N GLN A 147 10.72 5.23 3.70
CA GLN A 147 10.83 4.07 4.57
C GLN A 147 10.82 2.78 3.74
N GLU A 148 11.58 1.78 4.19
CA GLU A 148 11.56 0.44 3.65
C GLU A 148 11.86 -0.60 4.72
N GLU A 149 11.19 -1.75 4.62
CA GLU A 149 11.39 -2.91 5.48
C GLU A 149 11.38 -4.16 4.59
N GLY A 150 12.47 -4.92 4.59
CA GLY A 150 12.69 -6.07 3.71
C GLY A 150 12.64 -7.40 4.45
N ARG A 151 13.46 -8.35 4.02
CA ARG A 151 13.68 -9.64 4.71
C ARG A 151 14.64 -9.43 5.89
N GLU A 152 14.33 -9.95 7.08
CA GLU A 152 15.17 -9.72 8.26
C GLU A 152 16.59 -10.32 8.17
N SER A 153 16.73 -11.44 7.47
CA SER A 153 18.02 -12.06 7.14
C SER A 153 17.86 -13.02 5.98
N SER A 154 18.96 -13.42 5.33
CA SER A 154 18.91 -14.34 4.18
C SER A 154 18.25 -15.69 4.45
N THR A 155 18.08 -16.09 5.71
CA THR A 155 17.39 -17.33 6.09
C THR A 155 16.08 -17.10 6.84
N SER A 156 15.69 -15.85 7.09
CA SER A 156 14.44 -15.56 7.81
C SER A 156 13.22 -15.85 6.94
N ASN A 157 12.14 -16.24 7.58
CA ASN A 157 10.80 -16.21 7.00
C ASN A 157 10.03 -14.95 7.43
N GLU A 158 10.68 -14.05 8.18
CA GLU A 158 10.13 -12.76 8.58
C GLU A 158 10.52 -11.68 7.58
N TRP A 159 9.50 -10.90 7.21
CA TRP A 159 9.56 -9.85 6.22
C TRP A 159 8.85 -8.60 6.75
N GLY A 160 9.07 -7.46 6.09
CA GLY A 160 8.34 -6.23 6.39
C GLY A 160 6.81 -6.43 6.44
N SER A 161 6.25 -7.32 5.60
CA SER A 161 4.81 -7.62 5.58
C SER A 161 4.34 -8.62 6.66
N SER A 162 5.24 -9.34 7.33
CA SER A 162 4.87 -10.35 8.34
C SER A 162 3.94 -9.81 9.43
N PRO A 163 4.16 -8.60 10.00
CA PRO A 163 3.27 -8.08 11.04
C PRO A 163 1.84 -7.84 10.57
N LEU A 164 1.62 -7.56 9.27
CA LEU A 164 0.28 -7.37 8.69
C LEU A 164 -0.59 -8.64 8.74
N MET A 165 0.03 -9.80 8.94
CA MET A 165 -0.65 -11.09 9.10
C MET A 165 -1.31 -11.23 10.47
N THR A 166 -1.11 -10.26 11.37
CA THR A 166 -1.80 -10.15 12.65
C THR A 166 -2.94 -9.14 12.53
N GLU A 167 -4.15 -9.57 12.89
CA GLU A 167 -5.34 -8.71 12.85
C GLU A 167 -5.15 -7.44 13.70
N GLY A 168 -5.51 -6.29 13.12
CA GLY A 168 -5.45 -5.00 13.80
C GLY A 168 -4.05 -4.38 13.89
N TYR A 169 -3.04 -4.97 13.24
CA TYR A 169 -1.71 -4.36 13.17
C TYR A 169 -1.75 -3.00 12.45
N GLU A 170 -0.99 -2.05 12.98
CA GLU A 170 -0.80 -0.71 12.43
C GLU A 170 0.62 -0.60 11.90
N TYR A 171 0.78 -0.48 10.58
CA TYR A 171 2.06 -0.12 9.98
C TYR A 171 2.33 1.36 10.23
N GLU A 172 3.50 1.71 10.75
CA GLU A 172 3.86 3.08 11.08
C GLU A 172 4.95 3.59 10.13
N TYR A 173 4.77 4.79 9.57
CA TYR A 173 5.85 5.52 8.92
C TYR A 173 5.95 6.94 9.45
N THR A 174 7.15 7.52 9.41
CA THR A 174 7.39 8.90 9.86
C THR A 174 7.52 9.85 8.67
N VAL A 175 6.77 10.94 8.68
CA VAL A 175 6.96 12.04 7.71
C VAL A 175 8.33 12.68 7.99
N PRO A 176 9.28 12.78 7.04
CA PRO A 176 10.59 13.34 7.35
C PRO A 176 10.51 14.78 7.86
N ALA A 177 11.14 15.05 9.00
CA ALA A 177 11.00 16.31 9.74
C ALA A 177 11.57 17.54 9.01
N CYS A 178 12.48 17.33 8.06
CA CYS A 178 13.11 18.40 7.28
C CYS A 178 12.32 18.79 6.02
N LEU A 179 11.23 18.09 5.67
CA LEU A 179 10.46 18.40 4.46
C LEU A 179 9.89 19.82 4.49
N GLN A 180 9.97 20.49 3.35
CA GLN A 180 9.27 21.75 3.15
C GLN A 180 7.74 21.55 3.30
N PRO A 181 7.03 22.47 4.00
CA PRO A 181 5.57 22.45 4.05
C PRO A 181 4.92 22.47 2.66
N GLY A 182 3.75 21.84 2.53
CA GLY A 182 2.99 21.79 1.29
C GLY A 182 2.20 20.50 1.12
N HIS A 183 1.67 20.28 -0.07
CA HIS A 183 0.88 19.10 -0.39
C HIS A 183 1.77 17.97 -0.90
N TYR A 184 1.54 16.77 -0.39
CA TYR A 184 2.31 15.58 -0.76
C TYR A 184 1.39 14.41 -1.06
N LEU A 185 1.72 13.66 -2.11
CA LEU A 185 1.20 12.33 -2.36
C LEU A 185 2.11 11.33 -1.67
N VAL A 186 1.54 10.44 -0.87
CA VAL A 186 2.23 9.29 -0.28
C VAL A 186 1.84 8.07 -1.10
N ARG A 187 2.82 7.28 -1.52
CA ARG A 187 2.64 5.97 -2.16
C ARG A 187 3.18 4.91 -1.21
N HIS A 188 2.31 4.06 -0.69
CA HIS A 188 2.64 2.98 0.22
C HIS A 188 2.33 1.64 -0.44
N GLU A 189 3.20 0.65 -0.30
CA GLU A 189 2.96 -0.67 -0.88
C GLU A 189 3.54 -1.80 -0.01
N THR A 190 2.99 -2.99 -0.25
CA THR A 190 3.67 -4.26 -0.01
C THR A 190 3.88 -4.96 -1.35
N ILE A 191 4.96 -5.74 -1.47
CA ILE A 191 5.29 -6.51 -2.68
C ILE A 191 5.28 -8.00 -2.31
N ALA A 192 4.24 -8.75 -2.70
CA ALA A 192 4.19 -10.18 -2.41
C ALA A 192 5.10 -10.98 -3.34
N LEU A 193 5.96 -11.82 -2.75
CA LEU A 193 7.04 -12.55 -3.44
C LEU A 193 6.80 -14.06 -3.56
N HIS A 194 5.63 -14.54 -3.12
CA HIS A 194 5.32 -15.98 -3.08
C HIS A 194 5.35 -16.66 -4.46
N ALA A 195 5.13 -15.90 -5.53
CA ALA A 195 5.20 -16.37 -6.92
C ALA A 195 6.31 -15.69 -7.74
N ALA A 196 7.20 -14.90 -7.10
CA ALA A 196 8.17 -14.04 -7.78
C ALA A 196 9.45 -14.75 -8.26
N PHE A 197 9.49 -16.09 -8.31
CA PHE A 197 10.69 -16.83 -8.73
C PHE A 197 11.06 -16.62 -10.22
N ALA A 198 10.14 -16.08 -11.01
CA ALA A 198 10.32 -15.62 -12.37
C ALA A 198 9.42 -14.41 -12.63
N TYR A 199 9.72 -13.64 -13.67
CA TYR A 199 8.89 -12.53 -14.12
C TYR A 199 8.10 -12.88 -15.40
N PRO A 200 6.79 -12.54 -15.50
CA PRO A 200 5.92 -12.03 -14.43
C PRO A 200 5.68 -13.06 -13.31
N GLY A 201 5.34 -12.57 -12.12
CA GLY A 201 5.06 -13.42 -10.94
C GLY A 201 5.09 -12.67 -9.61
N VAL A 202 5.82 -11.56 -9.54
CA VAL A 202 5.74 -10.59 -8.45
C VAL A 202 4.37 -9.89 -8.42
N GLN A 203 3.91 -9.56 -7.22
CA GLN A 203 2.61 -8.93 -7.00
C GLN A 203 2.74 -7.66 -6.17
N PHE A 204 2.44 -6.51 -6.76
CA PHE A 204 2.53 -5.20 -6.13
C PHE A 204 1.15 -4.74 -5.63
N TYR A 205 1.10 -4.16 -4.43
CA TYR A 205 -0.13 -3.63 -3.82
C TYR A 205 0.02 -2.14 -3.46
N PRO A 206 0.16 -1.25 -4.44
CA PRO A 206 0.29 0.19 -4.19
C PRO A 206 -1.04 0.82 -3.74
N ASN A 207 -0.96 1.63 -2.69
CA ASN A 207 -2.05 2.44 -2.17
C ASN A 207 -1.53 3.88 -2.00
N CYS A 208 -2.30 4.87 -2.46
CA CYS A 208 -1.89 6.27 -2.38
C CYS A 208 -2.82 7.11 -1.51
N HIS A 209 -2.26 8.05 -0.75
CA HIS A 209 -3.00 9.04 0.02
C HIS A 209 -2.34 10.41 0.05
N GLN A 210 -3.16 11.43 0.29
CA GLN A 210 -2.77 12.83 0.14
C GLN A 210 -2.63 13.48 1.50
N LEU A 211 -1.50 14.15 1.71
CA LEU A 211 -1.20 14.89 2.93
C LEU A 211 -1.07 16.38 2.64
N GLU A 212 -1.41 17.18 3.64
CA GLU A 212 -0.99 18.57 3.77
C GLU A 212 0.00 18.65 4.93
N ILE A 213 1.28 18.83 4.59
CA ILE A 213 2.38 18.85 5.54
C ILE A 213 2.61 20.26 6.04
N ASN A 214 2.56 20.42 7.36
CA ASN A 214 2.96 21.62 8.08
C ASN A 214 4.37 21.45 8.69
N GLY A 215 5.01 22.56 9.05
CA GLY A 215 6.32 22.55 9.71
C GLY A 215 7.21 23.72 9.31
N LEU A 216 8.51 23.59 9.60
CA LEU A 216 9.55 24.60 9.31
C LEU A 216 10.68 24.03 8.44
N GLY A 217 10.52 22.81 7.93
CA GLY A 217 11.50 22.19 7.05
C GLY A 217 11.68 22.96 5.75
N THR A 218 12.80 22.73 5.09
CA THR A 218 13.18 23.39 3.83
C THR A 218 13.76 22.42 2.80
N ALA A 219 13.83 21.13 3.13
CA ALA A 219 14.41 20.13 2.27
C ALA A 219 13.51 19.87 1.06
N VAL A 220 14.16 19.79 -0.10
CA VAL A 220 13.58 19.36 -1.37
C VAL A 220 14.37 18.14 -1.82
N PRO A 221 13.78 16.92 -1.78
CA PRO A 221 14.43 15.70 -2.24
C PRO A 221 14.81 15.79 -3.73
N THR A 222 15.95 15.19 -4.09
CA THR A 222 16.53 15.29 -5.44
C THR A 222 16.74 13.96 -6.15
N ASP A 223 16.92 12.86 -5.41
CA ASP A 223 16.99 11.50 -5.96
C ASP A 223 15.57 10.97 -6.20
N LEU A 224 14.95 11.43 -7.28
CA LEU A 224 13.56 11.16 -7.62
C LEU A 224 13.44 10.04 -8.67
N VAL A 225 12.39 9.23 -8.54
CA VAL A 225 12.03 8.16 -9.48
C VAL A 225 10.57 8.30 -9.92
N SER A 226 10.21 7.63 -11.02
CA SER A 226 8.85 7.56 -11.55
C SER A 226 8.22 6.19 -11.30
N PHE A 227 6.89 6.13 -11.27
CA PHE A 227 6.14 4.88 -11.32
C PHE A 227 5.15 4.96 -12.48
N PRO A 228 5.35 4.21 -13.58
CA PRO A 228 6.40 3.21 -13.81
C PRO A 228 7.81 3.80 -13.97
N GLY A 229 8.85 2.98 -13.77
CA GLY A 229 10.26 3.34 -14.00
C GLY A 229 11.21 3.03 -12.84
N ALA A 230 10.74 3.09 -11.59
CA ALA A 230 11.55 2.81 -10.41
C ALA A 230 11.91 1.32 -10.23
N TYR A 231 11.09 0.43 -10.81
CA TYR A 231 11.26 -1.02 -10.75
C TYR A 231 11.47 -1.59 -12.15
N ALA A 232 12.36 -2.57 -12.25
CA ALA A 232 12.61 -3.35 -13.45
C ALA A 232 12.30 -4.84 -13.22
N ALA A 233 11.91 -5.54 -14.28
CA ALA A 233 11.56 -6.96 -14.22
C ALA A 233 12.72 -7.83 -13.68
N ASP A 234 13.95 -7.45 -13.99
CA ASP A 234 15.19 -8.14 -13.61
C ASP A 234 15.84 -7.59 -12.33
N ASP A 235 15.19 -6.66 -11.62
CA ASP A 235 15.65 -6.24 -10.30
C ASP A 235 15.69 -7.46 -9.36
N PRO A 236 16.76 -7.61 -8.55
CA PRO A 236 16.93 -8.77 -7.67
C PRO A 236 15.87 -8.88 -6.57
N GLY A 237 15.14 -7.78 -6.28
CA GLY A 237 14.01 -7.77 -5.37
C GLY A 237 12.64 -8.00 -6.03
N VAL A 238 12.60 -7.97 -7.36
CA VAL A 238 11.39 -8.17 -8.19
C VAL A 238 11.32 -9.61 -8.69
N THR A 239 12.41 -10.13 -9.25
CA THR A 239 12.56 -11.57 -9.54
C THR A 239 13.35 -12.23 -8.41
N PHE A 240 12.64 -12.80 -7.43
CA PHE A 240 13.22 -13.37 -6.21
C PHE A 240 12.52 -14.67 -5.78
N ASN A 241 13.30 -15.67 -5.37
CA ASN A 241 12.74 -16.91 -4.80
C ASN A 241 12.72 -16.83 -3.26
N ALA A 242 11.58 -16.45 -2.69
CA ALA A 242 11.38 -16.29 -1.25
C ALA A 242 11.59 -17.58 -0.43
N TYR A 243 11.54 -18.75 -1.06
CA TYR A 243 11.65 -20.06 -0.40
C TYR A 243 13.09 -20.58 -0.30
N LEU A 244 14.07 -19.86 -0.85
CA LEU A 244 15.48 -20.21 -0.76
C LEU A 244 16.25 -19.22 0.13
N PRO A 245 17.35 -19.67 0.76
CA PRO A 245 18.28 -18.76 1.40
C PRO A 245 18.84 -17.75 0.39
N GLY A 246 18.80 -16.46 0.73
CA GLY A 246 19.29 -15.39 -0.12
C GLY A 246 19.04 -14.02 0.47
N GLU A 247 20.04 -13.14 0.35
CA GLU A 247 19.91 -11.73 0.70
C GLU A 247 18.85 -11.07 -0.19
N TYR A 248 17.95 -10.32 0.42
CA TYR A 248 16.90 -9.60 -0.30
C TYR A 248 17.33 -8.15 -0.50
N THR A 249 17.38 -7.71 -1.75
CA THR A 249 17.63 -6.30 -2.10
C THR A 249 16.29 -5.64 -2.37
N ILE A 250 15.90 -4.66 -1.55
CA ILE A 250 14.63 -3.96 -1.71
C ILE A 250 14.67 -3.13 -3.02
N PRO A 251 13.66 -3.23 -3.90
CA PRO A 251 13.61 -2.46 -5.14
C PRO A 251 13.53 -0.94 -4.93
N GLY A 252 13.88 -0.17 -5.96
CA GLY A 252 13.78 1.29 -5.97
C GLY A 252 15.00 2.03 -5.40
N PRO A 253 14.93 3.37 -5.27
CA PRO A 253 16.04 4.22 -4.85
C PRO A 253 16.38 4.04 -3.37
N ALA A 254 17.47 4.65 -2.91
CA ALA A 254 17.80 4.71 -1.50
C ALA A 254 16.75 5.52 -0.70
N VAL A 255 16.63 5.23 0.60
CA VAL A 255 15.78 6.00 1.52
C VAL A 255 16.33 7.42 1.65
N PHE A 256 15.45 8.40 1.46
CA PHE A 256 15.73 9.81 1.70
C PHE A 256 16.02 10.05 3.18
N THR A 257 17.09 10.79 3.44
CA THR A 257 17.47 11.22 4.79
C THR A 257 17.50 12.74 4.86
N CYS A 258 16.94 13.27 5.95
CA CYS A 258 17.41 14.54 6.49
C CYS A 258 18.88 14.38 6.94
#